data_AF-A0A938EN58-F1
#
_entry.id   AF-A0A938EN58-F1
#
_cell.length_a   1.000
_cell.length_b   1.000
_cell.length_c   1.000
_cell.angle_alpha   90.00
_cell.angle_beta   90.00
_cell.angle_gamma   90.00
#
_symmetry.space_group_name_H-M   'P 1'
#
loop_
_entity.id
_entity.type
_entity.pdbx_description
1 polymer ?
#
loop_
_entity_poly.entity_id
_entity_poly.type
_entity_poly.pdbx_seq_one_letter_code
_entity_poly.pdbx_strand_id
1 'polypeptide(L)'
;MTPLTTKLDARKRHTEFFSTSFQAQANEVRFVATELVVKDAKGTAPTELFLGVTLSCTSPSGRVTSAEAGRNVWPAGSDFVIPVTFTFSTDVAGTHKCQADVMMCDPGNCLSPTGKGIVTIVSQKTDPKNYSFLYISTALPTWAQSERVPKGGDLLVKPGTTYSGSQSFDVSQAPGPVRVGGIFSITNCIEPAYPTACKGASKTASQGLARVTIGLALKQVGTAGVTCATARATAKTGAGATTITWQQHHAIFDIFIPDFTLSTKAGCSQTINVTVTVTTGKGNAVVVESGSKAKWASIMYAIPGDVVPSGR
;
A
#
# COMPACT_ATOMS: atom_id res chain seq x y z
N MET A 1 18.11 -22.50 -9.88
CA MET A 1 17.27 -22.83 -8.70
C MET A 1 15.82 -22.73 -9.09
N THR A 2 15.02 -23.74 -8.76
CA THR A 2 13.56 -23.69 -8.90
C THR A 2 12.98 -22.88 -7.73
N PRO A 3 12.15 -21.86 -7.96
CA PRO A 3 11.53 -21.11 -6.87
C PRO A 3 10.69 -22.03 -5.97
N LEU A 4 10.80 -21.87 -4.65
CA LEU A 4 9.87 -22.52 -3.74
C LEU A 4 8.52 -21.83 -3.87
N THR A 5 7.46 -22.61 -4.01
CA THR A 5 6.12 -22.06 -4.16
C THR A 5 5.09 -22.83 -3.34
N THR A 6 4.07 -22.11 -2.87
CA THR A 6 2.95 -22.67 -2.12
C THR A 6 1.67 -22.44 -2.91
N LYS A 7 0.90 -23.52 -3.13
CA LYS A 7 -0.43 -23.43 -3.76
C LYS A 7 -1.49 -23.10 -2.72
N LEU A 8 -2.27 -22.06 -2.99
CA LEU A 8 -3.46 -21.71 -2.22
C LEU A 8 -4.71 -22.07 -3.03
N ASP A 9 -5.66 -22.73 -2.38
CA ASP A 9 -6.99 -22.99 -2.93
C ASP A 9 -8.05 -22.22 -2.15
N ALA A 10 -9.20 -22.04 -2.79
CA ALA A 10 -10.36 -21.33 -2.23
C ALA A 10 -10.95 -21.91 -0.94
N ARG A 11 -10.68 -23.18 -0.62
CA ARG A 11 -11.29 -23.88 0.52
C ARG A 11 -10.59 -23.57 1.84
N LYS A 12 -9.40 -22.95 1.79
CA LYS A 12 -8.64 -22.58 2.98
C LYS A 12 -9.09 -21.20 3.51
N ARG A 13 -9.57 -21.19 4.75
CA ARG A 13 -9.66 -19.95 5.55
C ARG A 13 -8.25 -19.42 5.81
N HIS A 14 -8.10 -18.09 5.83
CA HIS A 14 -6.91 -17.31 6.26
C HIS A 14 -5.72 -18.21 6.59
N THR A 15 -4.90 -18.50 5.59
CA THR A 15 -3.72 -19.33 5.81
C THR A 15 -2.61 -18.43 6.30
N GLU A 16 -2.11 -18.68 7.51
CA GLU A 16 -0.88 -18.06 8.01
C GLU A 16 0.22 -18.39 7.00
N PHE A 17 0.75 -17.35 6.33
CA PHE A 17 1.72 -17.53 5.26
C PHE A 17 3.12 -17.16 5.72
N PHE A 18 3.22 -16.06 6.46
CA PHE A 18 4.43 -15.68 7.16
C PHE A 18 4.08 -15.35 8.61
N SER A 19 4.92 -15.79 9.53
CA SER A 19 4.90 -15.32 10.90
C SER A 19 6.31 -15.11 11.41
N THR A 20 6.49 -14.10 12.24
CA THR A 20 7.76 -13.83 12.92
C THR A 20 7.48 -13.18 14.25
N SER A 21 8.48 -13.15 15.13
CA SER A 21 8.40 -12.49 16.42
C SER A 21 9.62 -11.63 16.66
N PHE A 22 9.44 -10.54 17.39
CA PHE A 22 10.53 -9.62 17.73
C PHE A 22 10.37 -9.10 19.16
N GLN A 23 11.50 -8.75 19.76
CA GLN A 23 11.54 -8.06 21.05
C GLN A 23 11.44 -6.55 20.82
N ALA A 24 10.66 -5.87 21.64
CA ALA A 24 10.58 -4.42 21.66
C ALA A 24 10.32 -3.89 23.06
N GLN A 25 10.77 -2.66 23.33
CA GLN A 25 10.36 -1.88 24.49
C GLN A 25 8.99 -1.24 24.26
N ALA A 26 8.36 -0.76 25.33
CA ALA A 26 7.13 0.01 25.22
C ALA A 26 7.37 1.33 24.47
N ASN A 27 6.38 1.77 23.69
CA ASN A 27 6.39 2.99 22.87
C ASN A 27 7.45 3.04 21.76
N GLU A 28 8.07 1.92 21.40
CA GLU A 28 8.86 1.83 20.18
C GLU A 28 7.98 1.88 18.93
N VAL A 29 8.53 2.47 17.87
CA VAL A 29 7.93 2.51 16.54
C VAL A 29 8.67 1.54 15.62
N ARG A 30 7.93 0.71 14.89
CA ARG A 30 8.45 -0.21 13.88
C ARG A 30 7.70 -0.02 12.58
N PHE A 31 8.39 -0.04 11.45
CA PHE A 31 7.77 -0.25 10.15
C PHE A 31 7.62 -1.74 9.88
N VAL A 32 6.40 -2.18 9.57
CA VAL A 32 6.04 -3.57 9.28
C VAL A 32 5.49 -3.65 7.88
N ALA A 33 6.01 -4.58 7.08
CA ALA A 33 5.68 -4.71 5.66
C ALA A 33 5.63 -6.16 5.22
N THR A 34 4.71 -6.49 4.31
CA THR A 34 4.73 -7.73 3.55
C THR A 34 4.48 -7.42 2.09
N GLU A 35 5.21 -8.08 1.20
CA GLU A 35 4.86 -8.13 -0.22
C GLU A 35 4.66 -9.59 -0.59
N LEU A 36 3.55 -9.89 -1.25
CA LEU A 36 3.30 -11.21 -1.80
C LEU A 36 3.46 -11.19 -3.30
N VAL A 37 4.38 -12.00 -3.82
CA VAL A 37 4.54 -12.29 -5.24
C VAL A 37 3.64 -13.46 -5.59
N VAL A 38 2.60 -13.18 -6.35
CA VAL A 38 1.53 -14.10 -6.70
C VAL A 38 1.58 -14.41 -8.18
N LYS A 39 1.44 -15.69 -8.51
CA LYS A 39 1.30 -16.19 -9.88
C LYS A 39 -0.02 -16.92 -10.04
N ASP A 40 -0.66 -16.71 -11.18
CA ASP A 40 -1.75 -17.59 -11.59
C ASP A 40 -1.18 -19.01 -11.85
N ALA A 41 -1.63 -19.98 -11.06
CA ALA A 41 -1.12 -21.35 -11.13
C ALA A 41 -1.44 -22.04 -12.46
N LYS A 42 -2.42 -21.54 -13.22
CA LYS A 42 -2.82 -22.07 -14.52
C LYS A 42 -2.22 -21.32 -15.71
N GLY A 43 -1.62 -20.14 -15.49
CA GLY A 43 -1.14 -19.25 -16.56
C GLY A 43 -2.23 -18.79 -17.54
N THR A 44 -3.50 -18.90 -17.14
CA THR A 44 -4.69 -18.61 -17.94
C THR A 44 -5.22 -17.20 -17.74
N ALA A 45 -4.74 -16.47 -16.73
CA ALA A 45 -5.39 -15.27 -16.22
C ALA A 45 -6.91 -15.54 -16.03
N PRO A 46 -7.31 -16.32 -15.01
CA PRO A 46 -8.70 -16.75 -14.82
C PRO A 46 -9.57 -15.64 -14.25
N THR A 47 -10.58 -15.18 -14.98
CA THR A 47 -11.40 -13.96 -14.78
C THR A 47 -12.03 -13.68 -13.40
N GLU A 48 -11.75 -14.45 -12.35
CA GLU A 48 -12.41 -14.42 -11.05
C GLU A 48 -11.47 -14.68 -9.83
N LEU A 49 -10.15 -14.46 -9.96
CA LEU A 49 -9.23 -14.58 -8.82
C LEU A 49 -9.19 -13.28 -7.99
N PHE A 50 -9.63 -13.34 -6.73
CA PHE A 50 -9.42 -12.26 -5.77
C PHE A 50 -8.66 -12.78 -4.55
N LEU A 51 -7.60 -12.08 -4.20
CA LEU A 51 -6.77 -12.37 -3.04
C LEU A 51 -6.87 -11.21 -2.06
N GLY A 52 -7.04 -11.53 -0.78
CA GLY A 52 -6.90 -10.59 0.34
C GLY A 52 -5.68 -10.98 1.17
N VAL A 53 -4.99 -9.97 1.69
CA VAL A 53 -3.84 -10.13 2.59
C VAL A 53 -4.10 -9.33 3.85
N THR A 54 -3.94 -9.94 5.01
CA THR A 54 -4.02 -9.25 6.30
C THR A 54 -2.67 -9.35 6.97
N LEU A 55 -2.04 -8.20 7.21
CA LEU A 55 -0.83 -8.10 8.01
C LEU A 55 -1.22 -7.64 9.41
N SER A 56 -0.92 -8.44 10.42
CA SER A 56 -1.27 -8.12 11.81
C SER A 56 -0.08 -8.32 12.73
N CYS A 57 0.00 -7.49 13.77
CA CYS A 57 0.93 -7.64 14.88
C CYS A 57 0.15 -7.65 16.19
N THR A 58 0.43 -8.65 17.02
CA THR A 58 -0.15 -8.85 18.35
C THR A 58 0.90 -8.55 19.40
N SER A 59 0.58 -7.67 20.34
CA SER A 59 1.45 -7.34 21.47
C SER A 59 1.25 -8.29 22.65
N PRO A 60 2.19 -8.32 23.62
CA PRO A 60 2.03 -9.09 24.85
C PRO A 60 0.77 -8.78 25.66
N SER A 61 0.21 -7.56 25.52
CA SER A 61 -1.04 -7.18 26.19
C SER A 61 -2.29 -7.79 25.53
N GLY A 62 -2.14 -8.43 24.37
CA GLY A 62 -3.23 -8.93 23.54
C GLY A 62 -3.77 -7.91 22.53
N ARG A 63 -3.23 -6.68 22.49
CA ARG A 63 -3.63 -5.69 21.49
C ARG A 63 -3.19 -6.12 20.09
N VAL A 64 -4.10 -6.01 19.12
CA VAL A 64 -3.82 -6.31 17.71
C VAL A 64 -3.84 -5.02 16.90
N THR A 65 -2.78 -4.78 16.13
CA THR A 65 -2.74 -3.77 15.07
C THR A 65 -2.69 -4.48 13.74
N SER A 66 -3.57 -4.12 12.81
CA SER A 66 -3.61 -4.72 11.48
C SER A 66 -3.68 -3.70 10.37
N ALA A 67 -3.09 -4.07 9.24
CA ALA A 67 -3.36 -3.48 7.94
C ALA A 67 -3.86 -4.58 7.03
N GLU A 68 -4.84 -4.25 6.21
CA GLU A 68 -5.44 -5.18 5.29
C GLU A 68 -5.27 -4.66 3.88
N ALA A 69 -5.03 -5.60 2.98
CA ALA A 69 -5.13 -5.36 1.58
C ALA A 69 -6.57 -5.10 1.11
N GLY A 70 -7.56 -5.34 1.99
CA GLY A 70 -8.94 -5.38 1.58
C GLY A 70 -9.17 -6.33 0.41
N ARG A 71 -10.32 -6.15 -0.24
CA ARG A 71 -10.58 -6.72 -1.57
C ARG A 71 -9.38 -6.34 -2.45
N ASN A 72 -8.96 -7.23 -3.37
CA ASN A 72 -8.18 -7.00 -4.61
C ASN A 72 -6.84 -7.70 -4.71
N VAL A 73 -6.64 -8.45 -5.81
CA VAL A 73 -5.96 -7.95 -7.02
C VAL A 73 -6.30 -8.89 -8.19
N TRP A 74 -6.85 -8.31 -9.26
CA TRP A 74 -6.74 -8.87 -10.60
C TRP A 74 -5.52 -8.25 -11.28
N PRO A 75 -4.56 -9.03 -11.74
CA PRO A 75 -3.44 -8.49 -12.50
C PRO A 75 -3.81 -8.23 -13.97
N ALA A 76 -3.17 -7.23 -14.57
CA ALA A 76 -3.13 -7.08 -16.03
C ALA A 76 -2.25 -8.15 -16.72
N GLY A 77 -1.71 -9.13 -15.97
CA GLY A 77 -0.78 -10.16 -16.43
C GLY A 77 -0.76 -11.40 -15.52
N SER A 78 0.07 -12.41 -15.81
CA SER A 78 0.07 -13.69 -15.08
C SER A 78 0.73 -13.65 -13.70
N ASP A 79 1.52 -12.62 -13.42
CA ASP A 79 2.31 -12.43 -12.19
C ASP A 79 2.04 -11.02 -11.62
N PHE A 80 1.92 -10.89 -10.29
CA PHE A 80 1.69 -9.60 -9.61
C PHE A 80 2.17 -9.57 -8.18
N VAL A 81 2.25 -8.35 -7.61
CA VAL A 81 2.70 -8.10 -6.24
C VAL A 81 1.61 -7.42 -5.42
N ILE A 82 1.40 -7.87 -4.19
CA ILE A 82 0.48 -7.25 -3.22
C ILE A 82 1.28 -6.72 -2.02
N PRO A 83 1.54 -5.39 -1.95
CA PRO A 83 2.30 -4.78 -0.86
C PRO A 83 1.40 -4.29 0.28
N VAL A 84 1.43 -4.89 1.48
CA VAL A 84 0.74 -4.38 2.69
C VAL A 84 1.77 -3.83 3.67
N THR A 85 1.59 -2.59 4.15
CA THR A 85 2.49 -2.02 5.17
C THR A 85 1.74 -1.17 6.18
N PHE A 86 2.34 -0.99 7.37
CA PHE A 86 1.92 0.01 8.36
C PHE A 86 3.05 0.33 9.34
N THR A 87 2.87 1.43 10.07
CA THR A 87 3.69 1.77 11.23
C THR A 87 3.07 1.18 12.49
N PHE A 88 3.82 0.35 13.20
CA PHE A 88 3.41 -0.30 14.44
C PHE A 88 4.02 0.42 15.65
N SER A 89 3.17 0.86 16.58
CA SER A 89 3.59 1.41 17.86
C SER A 89 3.31 0.39 18.95
N THR A 90 4.37 -0.06 19.63
CA THR A 90 4.29 -1.05 20.71
C THR A 90 3.71 -0.40 21.96
N ASP A 91 2.77 -1.07 22.63
CA ASP A 91 2.13 -0.56 23.85
C ASP A 91 2.81 -1.05 25.14
N VAL A 92 3.40 -2.24 25.13
CA VAL A 92 4.12 -2.84 26.26
C VAL A 92 5.43 -3.47 25.81
N ALA A 93 6.40 -3.61 26.71
CA ALA A 93 7.64 -4.32 26.40
C ALA A 93 7.43 -5.84 26.30
N GLY A 94 8.20 -6.51 25.44
CA GLY A 94 8.25 -7.96 25.32
C GLY A 94 8.15 -8.49 23.89
N THR A 95 7.80 -9.77 23.78
CA THR A 95 7.70 -10.48 22.50
C THR A 95 6.42 -10.12 21.76
N HIS A 96 6.56 -9.44 20.64
CA HIS A 96 5.48 -9.18 19.70
C HIS A 96 5.49 -10.22 18.60
N LYS A 97 4.32 -10.68 18.16
CA LYS A 97 4.18 -11.59 17.01
C LYS A 97 3.54 -10.84 15.85
N CYS A 98 4.13 -10.87 14.67
CA CYS A 98 3.48 -10.41 13.45
C CYS A 98 3.24 -11.58 12.49
N GLN A 99 2.12 -11.52 11.78
CA GLN A 99 1.74 -12.52 10.79
C GLN A 99 1.09 -11.88 9.56
N ALA A 100 1.36 -12.47 8.40
CA ALA A 100 0.67 -12.18 7.16
C ALA A 100 -0.22 -13.37 6.81
N ASP A 101 -1.52 -13.14 6.82
CA ASP A 101 -2.55 -14.11 6.45
C ASP A 101 -3.03 -13.84 5.02
N VAL A 102 -3.26 -14.90 4.26
CA VAL A 102 -3.75 -14.82 2.89
C VAL A 102 -5.07 -15.55 2.74
N MET A 103 -6.00 -14.96 2.00
CA MET A 103 -7.27 -15.59 1.68
C MET A 103 -7.65 -15.37 0.22
N MET A 104 -8.34 -16.35 -0.35
CA MET A 104 -9.09 -16.15 -1.59
C MET A 104 -10.51 -15.70 -1.26
N CYS A 105 -11.02 -14.71 -1.98
CA CYS A 105 -12.36 -14.17 -1.75
C CYS A 105 -13.12 -13.91 -3.04
N ASP A 106 -14.42 -13.62 -2.92
CA ASP A 106 -15.22 -13.11 -4.04
C ASP A 106 -15.06 -11.59 -4.17
N PRO A 107 -15.27 -11.03 -5.39
CA PRO A 107 -15.36 -9.59 -5.53
C PRO A 107 -16.50 -9.08 -4.66
N GLY A 108 -16.16 -8.17 -3.76
CA GLY A 108 -17.15 -7.60 -2.86
C GLY A 108 -17.40 -8.37 -1.56
N ASN A 109 -16.74 -9.52 -1.32
CA ASN A 109 -16.87 -10.30 -0.09
C ASN A 109 -15.55 -11.02 0.30
N CYS A 110 -14.69 -10.35 1.06
CA CYS A 110 -13.49 -10.95 1.67
C CYS A 110 -13.63 -11.12 3.19
N LEU A 111 -14.86 -11.27 3.70
CA LEU A 111 -15.12 -11.60 5.11
C LEU A 111 -15.18 -13.11 5.35
N SER A 112 -15.15 -13.90 4.27
CA SER A 112 -15.22 -15.36 4.28
C SER A 112 -14.53 -15.93 3.03
N PRO A 113 -14.02 -17.18 3.08
CA PRO A 113 -13.36 -17.81 1.93
C PRO A 113 -14.39 -18.24 0.89
N THR A 114 -14.76 -17.32 0.01
CA THR A 114 -15.79 -17.57 -1.02
C THR A 114 -15.26 -17.56 -2.44
N GLY A 115 -13.99 -17.15 -2.63
CA GLY A 115 -13.37 -17.05 -3.95
C GLY A 115 -13.21 -18.39 -4.66
N LYS A 116 -12.75 -18.35 -5.91
CA LYS A 116 -12.47 -19.57 -6.71
C LYS A 116 -11.11 -19.46 -7.37
N GLY A 117 -10.49 -20.60 -7.66
CA GLY A 117 -9.22 -20.68 -8.41
C GLY A 117 -8.06 -21.23 -7.58
N ILE A 118 -6.86 -21.18 -8.15
CA ILE A 118 -5.62 -21.64 -7.53
C ILE A 118 -4.54 -20.62 -7.84
N VAL A 119 -3.90 -20.07 -6.81
CA VAL A 119 -2.73 -19.21 -6.96
C VAL A 119 -1.49 -19.89 -6.42
N THR A 120 -0.35 -19.46 -6.94
CA THR A 120 0.97 -19.88 -6.50
C THR A 120 1.66 -18.67 -5.87
N ILE A 121 1.99 -18.74 -4.60
CA ILE A 121 2.75 -17.70 -3.91
C ILE A 121 4.22 -18.10 -3.93
N VAL A 122 5.07 -17.20 -4.42
CA VAL A 122 6.52 -17.43 -4.54
C VAL A 122 7.16 -17.10 -3.21
N SER A 123 7.72 -18.07 -2.49
CA SER A 123 8.29 -17.85 -1.16
C SER A 123 9.82 -17.71 -1.15
N GLN A 124 10.51 -18.20 -2.18
CA GLN A 124 11.97 -18.04 -2.29
C GLN A 124 12.46 -17.91 -3.75
N LYS A 125 13.37 -16.96 -3.98
CA LYS A 125 14.19 -16.80 -5.19
C LYS A 125 15.50 -16.10 -4.81
N THR A 126 16.48 -16.08 -5.72
CA THR A 126 17.77 -15.37 -5.52
C THR A 126 17.66 -13.84 -5.60
N ASP A 127 16.51 -13.31 -6.05
CA ASP A 127 16.26 -11.87 -6.20
C ASP A 127 15.06 -11.46 -5.30
N PRO A 128 15.28 -10.59 -4.29
CA PRO A 128 14.25 -10.04 -3.41
C PRO A 128 13.06 -9.39 -4.10
N LYS A 129 13.23 -8.87 -5.33
CA LYS A 129 12.12 -8.31 -6.11
C LYS A 129 11.12 -9.36 -6.60
N ASN A 130 11.46 -10.64 -6.45
CA ASN A 130 10.79 -11.75 -7.09
C ASN A 130 10.35 -12.86 -6.11
N TYR A 131 10.38 -12.60 -4.79
CA TYR A 131 9.83 -13.52 -3.79
C TYR A 131 9.05 -12.76 -2.70
N SER A 132 8.10 -13.45 -2.09
CA SER A 132 7.23 -12.93 -1.03
C SER A 132 7.96 -12.92 0.31
N PHE A 133 7.70 -11.92 1.15
CA PHE A 133 8.35 -11.82 2.47
C PHE A 133 7.47 -11.12 3.50
N LEU A 134 7.88 -11.24 4.77
CA LEU A 134 7.46 -10.40 5.89
C LEU A 134 8.70 -9.70 6.45
N TYR A 135 8.63 -8.38 6.57
CA TYR A 135 9.70 -7.51 7.04
C TYR A 135 9.24 -6.72 8.27
N ILE A 136 10.12 -6.67 9.27
CA ILE A 136 10.00 -5.83 10.45
C ILE A 136 11.31 -5.10 10.62
N SER A 137 11.25 -3.78 10.66
CA SER A 137 12.43 -2.94 10.85
C SER A 137 12.97 -2.96 12.29
N THR A 138 14.18 -2.44 12.46
CA THR A 138 14.69 -2.03 13.78
C THR A 138 13.83 -0.90 14.37
N ALA A 139 14.07 -0.54 15.64
CA ALA A 139 13.37 0.57 16.26
C ALA A 139 13.60 1.85 15.44
N LEU A 140 12.51 2.55 15.12
CA LEU A 140 12.53 3.76 14.34
C LEU A 140 12.46 4.99 15.24
N PRO A 141 12.98 6.14 14.76
CA PRO A 141 12.74 7.41 15.40
C PRO A 141 11.24 7.69 15.55
N THR A 142 10.82 8.41 16.59
CA THR A 142 9.39 8.66 16.87
C THR A 142 8.70 9.50 15.80
N TRP A 143 9.46 10.16 14.92
CA TRP A 143 8.88 10.87 13.78
C TRP A 143 8.41 9.96 12.65
N ALA A 144 8.94 8.73 12.58
CA ALA A 144 8.55 7.76 11.56
C ALA A 144 7.07 7.45 11.73
N GLN A 145 6.29 7.67 10.67
CA GLN A 145 4.85 7.58 10.77
C GLN A 145 4.22 7.27 9.41
N SER A 146 3.02 6.72 9.47
CA SER A 146 2.16 6.46 8.33
C SER A 146 0.77 7.03 8.59
N GLU A 147 0.22 7.72 7.62
CA GLU A 147 -1.05 8.41 7.66
C GLU A 147 -1.99 7.84 6.60
N ARG A 148 -3.28 7.72 6.93
CA ARG A 148 -4.30 7.33 5.95
C ARG A 148 -4.58 8.47 4.98
N VAL A 149 -4.75 8.13 3.70
CA VAL A 149 -5.02 9.10 2.64
C VAL A 149 -6.04 8.50 1.66
N PRO A 150 -7.26 9.03 1.55
CA PRO A 150 -7.78 10.27 2.15
C PRO A 150 -8.10 10.16 3.66
N LYS A 151 -7.98 11.28 4.37
CA LYS A 151 -8.49 11.42 5.75
C LYS A 151 -10.00 11.63 5.69
N GLY A 152 -10.76 10.85 6.48
CA GLY A 152 -12.20 11.07 6.66
C GLY A 152 -13.14 10.20 5.80
N GLY A 153 -12.62 9.21 5.08
CA GLY A 153 -13.44 8.27 4.29
C GLY A 153 -13.05 8.25 2.82
N ASP A 154 -13.66 7.34 2.07
CA ASP A 154 -13.35 7.12 0.65
C ASP A 154 -13.56 8.39 -0.18
N LEU A 155 -12.65 8.63 -1.12
CA LEU A 155 -12.68 9.83 -1.94
C LEU A 155 -12.94 9.51 -3.41
N LEU A 156 -14.02 10.06 -3.96
CA LEU A 156 -14.32 10.01 -5.38
C LEU A 156 -13.49 11.04 -6.17
N VAL A 157 -12.81 10.58 -7.22
CA VAL A 157 -12.14 11.40 -8.24
C VAL A 157 -12.89 11.24 -9.57
N LYS A 158 -13.62 12.29 -9.97
CA LYS A 158 -14.45 12.30 -11.20
C LYS A 158 -13.58 12.27 -12.46
N PRO A 159 -14.05 11.75 -13.60
CA PRO A 159 -13.27 11.72 -14.84
C PRO A 159 -12.77 13.11 -15.25
N GLY A 160 -11.52 13.20 -15.70
CA GLY A 160 -10.90 14.45 -16.12
C GLY A 160 -10.52 15.39 -14.97
N THR A 161 -10.55 14.93 -13.72
CA THR A 161 -10.22 15.76 -12.54
C THR A 161 -8.99 15.23 -11.82
N THR A 162 -8.44 16.05 -10.92
CA THR A 162 -7.31 15.68 -10.07
C THR A 162 -7.69 15.85 -8.61
N TYR A 163 -7.40 14.82 -7.83
CA TYR A 163 -7.28 14.92 -6.39
C TYR A 163 -5.82 15.18 -6.01
N SER A 164 -5.61 16.09 -5.05
CA SER A 164 -4.33 16.32 -4.40
C SER A 164 -4.50 16.23 -2.88
N GLY A 165 -3.91 15.21 -2.28
CA GLY A 165 -3.84 15.05 -0.82
C GLY A 165 -2.45 15.44 -0.34
N SER A 166 -2.34 16.22 0.73
CA SER A 166 -1.04 16.58 1.31
C SER A 166 -0.97 16.25 2.80
N GLN A 167 0.21 15.83 3.24
CA GLN A 167 0.53 15.56 4.64
C GLN A 167 1.89 16.17 4.99
N SER A 168 1.97 16.80 6.16
CA SER A 168 3.23 17.29 6.71
C SER A 168 3.80 16.26 7.67
N PHE A 169 5.12 16.04 7.59
CA PHE A 169 5.87 15.21 8.52
C PHE A 169 7.02 16.05 9.09
N ASP A 170 7.13 16.11 10.41
CA ASP A 170 8.31 16.65 11.10
C ASP A 170 9.33 15.51 11.23
N VAL A 171 10.52 15.66 10.65
CA VAL A 171 11.58 14.65 10.58
C VAL A 171 12.82 15.06 11.38
N SER A 172 12.65 15.93 12.37
CA SER A 172 13.74 16.59 13.12
C SER A 172 14.64 15.69 13.98
N GLN A 173 14.21 14.47 14.34
CA GLN A 173 14.91 13.68 15.37
C GLN A 173 15.92 12.65 14.87
N ALA A 174 16.21 12.56 13.56
CA ALA A 174 17.27 11.68 13.09
C ALA A 174 18.09 12.31 11.95
N PRO A 175 19.44 12.32 12.04
CA PRO A 175 20.27 12.66 10.91
C PRO A 175 20.19 11.54 9.88
N GLY A 176 19.89 11.88 8.62
CA GLY A 176 19.91 10.92 7.52
C GLY A 176 18.93 11.26 6.41
N PRO A 177 19.00 10.52 5.29
CA PRO A 177 18.00 10.63 4.24
C PRO A 177 16.64 10.18 4.75
N VAL A 178 15.59 10.82 4.24
CA VAL A 178 14.19 10.44 4.49
C VAL A 178 13.68 9.71 3.26
N ARG A 179 13.04 8.55 3.46
CA ARG A 179 12.24 7.89 2.44
C ARG A 179 10.78 8.23 2.66
N VAL A 180 10.11 8.61 1.59
CA VAL A 180 8.67 8.87 1.59
C VAL A 180 8.00 8.00 0.57
N GLY A 181 6.90 7.37 0.93
CA GLY A 181 6.13 6.57 0.01
C GLY A 181 4.66 6.56 0.33
N GLY A 182 3.93 5.80 -0.47
CA GLY A 182 2.52 5.54 -0.23
C GLY A 182 2.07 4.31 -0.99
N ILE A 183 1.09 3.64 -0.42
CA ILE A 183 0.41 2.51 -1.02
C ILE A 183 -1.04 2.94 -1.18
N PHE A 184 -1.48 3.08 -2.42
CA PHE A 184 -2.79 3.63 -2.76
C PHE A 184 -3.67 2.56 -3.38
N SER A 185 -4.79 2.26 -2.72
CA SER A 185 -5.86 1.47 -3.32
C SER A 185 -6.83 2.38 -4.05
N ILE A 186 -7.03 2.08 -5.32
CA ILE A 186 -7.87 2.84 -6.21
C ILE A 186 -8.86 1.91 -6.89
N THR A 187 -10.14 2.25 -6.75
CA THR A 187 -11.27 1.48 -7.26
C THR A 187 -11.85 2.16 -8.48
N ASN A 188 -11.97 1.46 -9.61
CA ASN A 188 -12.73 1.87 -10.77
C ASN A 188 -14.23 1.85 -10.44
N CYS A 189 -14.90 2.98 -10.57
CA CYS A 189 -16.33 3.06 -10.31
C CYS A 189 -17.14 2.36 -11.40
N ILE A 190 -17.70 1.19 -11.07
CA ILE A 190 -18.68 0.45 -11.87
C ILE A 190 -19.97 0.25 -11.07
N GLU A 191 -21.13 0.48 -11.70
CA GLU A 191 -22.49 0.26 -11.16
C GLU A 191 -22.80 -1.25 -11.13
N PRO A 192 -22.19 -2.03 -10.21
CA PRO A 192 -22.91 -2.41 -8.98
C PRO A 192 -22.02 -2.60 -7.73
N ALA A 193 -20.70 -2.45 -7.84
CA ALA A 193 -19.77 -3.01 -6.85
C ALA A 193 -19.34 -2.01 -5.76
N TYR A 194 -19.51 -0.70 -5.99
CA TYR A 194 -19.14 0.35 -5.04
C TYR A 194 -20.18 1.47 -4.92
N PRO A 195 -21.47 1.15 -4.69
CA PRO A 195 -22.57 2.08 -4.93
C PRO A 195 -22.50 3.34 -4.05
N THR A 196 -22.03 3.29 -2.80
CA THR A 196 -22.07 4.47 -1.92
C THR A 196 -21.10 5.56 -2.33
N ALA A 197 -19.81 5.26 -2.51
CA ALA A 197 -18.83 6.28 -2.93
C ALA A 197 -18.94 6.60 -4.43
N CYS A 198 -19.29 5.62 -5.28
CA CYS A 198 -19.42 5.83 -6.72
C CYS A 198 -20.76 6.42 -7.16
N LYS A 199 -21.79 6.50 -6.30
CA LYS A 199 -23.04 7.22 -6.59
C LYS A 199 -22.82 8.68 -7.01
N GLY A 200 -21.74 9.31 -6.53
CA GLY A 200 -21.37 10.67 -6.92
C GLY A 200 -20.75 10.78 -8.32
N ALA A 201 -20.46 9.66 -8.98
CA ALA A 201 -19.98 9.64 -10.36
C ALA A 201 -21.19 9.80 -11.30
N SER A 202 -21.24 10.91 -12.03
CA SER A 202 -22.39 11.26 -12.89
C SER A 202 -22.60 10.31 -14.08
N LYS A 203 -21.59 9.51 -14.45
CA LYS A 203 -21.65 8.47 -15.47
C LYS A 203 -20.63 7.37 -15.15
N THR A 204 -21.08 6.12 -15.08
CA THR A 204 -20.20 4.95 -15.02
C THR A 204 -20.62 3.94 -16.08
N ALA A 205 -19.65 3.24 -16.67
CA ALA A 205 -19.92 2.08 -17.51
C ALA A 205 -19.53 0.81 -16.74
N SER A 206 -20.44 -0.16 -16.64
CA SER A 206 -20.23 -1.43 -15.92
C SER A 206 -19.05 -2.24 -16.45
N GLN A 207 -18.76 -2.11 -17.75
CA GLN A 207 -17.58 -2.68 -18.41
C GLN A 207 -16.56 -1.60 -18.82
N GLY A 208 -16.59 -0.45 -18.15
CA GLY A 208 -15.73 0.69 -18.42
C GLY A 208 -14.34 0.57 -17.80
N LEU A 209 -13.41 1.36 -18.31
CA LEU A 209 -12.07 1.51 -17.76
C LEU A 209 -11.89 2.89 -17.14
N ALA A 210 -11.01 2.98 -16.16
CA ALA A 210 -10.52 4.23 -15.60
C ALA A 210 -9.04 4.40 -15.94
N ARG A 211 -8.68 5.52 -16.58
CA ARG A 211 -7.28 5.91 -16.79
C ARG A 211 -6.85 6.77 -15.63
N VAL A 212 -5.84 6.34 -14.89
CA VAL A 212 -5.38 7.01 -13.67
C VAL A 212 -3.92 7.36 -13.81
N THR A 213 -3.52 8.57 -13.42
CA THR A 213 -2.12 8.95 -13.24
C THR A 213 -1.90 9.23 -11.77
N ILE A 214 -0.90 8.58 -11.18
CA ILE A 214 -0.54 8.74 -9.78
C ILE A 214 0.84 9.38 -9.69
N GLY A 215 0.96 10.35 -8.79
CA GLY A 215 2.19 11.05 -8.52
C GLY A 215 2.40 11.24 -7.03
N LEU A 216 3.67 11.31 -6.63
CA LEU A 216 4.09 11.65 -5.29
C LEU A 216 5.17 12.73 -5.39
N ALA A 217 4.98 13.81 -4.66
CA ALA A 217 5.90 14.93 -4.60
C ALA A 217 6.21 15.26 -3.14
N LEU A 218 7.44 15.71 -2.91
CA LEU A 218 7.92 16.12 -1.61
C LEU A 218 8.55 17.50 -1.71
N LYS A 219 8.27 18.33 -0.71
CA LYS A 219 8.86 19.65 -0.55
C LYS A 219 9.24 19.86 0.92
N GLN A 220 10.50 20.15 1.17
CA GLN A 220 10.94 20.66 2.47
C GLN A 220 10.35 22.06 2.69
N VAL A 221 9.81 22.29 3.88
CA VAL A 221 9.21 23.56 4.28
C VAL A 221 10.32 24.58 4.54
N GLY A 222 10.08 25.82 4.12
CA GLY A 222 11.01 26.92 4.36
C GLY A 222 10.28 28.24 4.53
N THR A 223 11.00 29.23 5.04
CA THR A 223 10.51 30.61 5.16
C THR A 223 10.29 31.24 3.77
N ALA A 224 9.46 32.28 3.71
CA ALA A 224 9.16 32.98 2.46
C ALA A 224 10.44 33.41 1.72
N GLY A 225 10.48 33.20 0.40
CA GLY A 225 11.64 33.50 -0.45
C GLY A 225 12.79 32.48 -0.40
N VAL A 226 12.73 31.47 0.47
CA VAL A 226 13.76 30.41 0.54
C VAL A 226 13.33 29.18 -0.25
N THR A 227 14.12 28.81 -1.26
CA THR A 227 13.99 27.52 -1.95
C THR A 227 14.68 26.42 -1.14
N CYS A 228 13.88 25.50 -0.60
CA CYS A 228 14.35 24.30 0.09
C CYS A 228 14.31 23.08 -0.83
N ALA A 229 14.80 21.93 -0.34
CA ALA A 229 14.91 20.74 -1.16
C ALA A 229 13.52 20.22 -1.60
N THR A 230 13.45 19.66 -2.81
CA THR A 230 12.24 19.05 -3.36
C THR A 230 12.59 17.76 -4.07
N ALA A 231 11.64 16.83 -4.13
CA ALA A 231 11.80 15.59 -4.88
C ALA A 231 10.44 15.12 -5.39
N ARG A 232 10.46 14.25 -6.40
CA ARG A 232 9.26 13.64 -6.98
C ARG A 232 9.53 12.18 -7.32
N ALA A 233 8.52 11.36 -7.17
CA ALA A 233 8.55 10.00 -7.64
C ALA A 233 8.61 9.98 -9.18
N THR A 234 9.18 8.91 -9.73
CA THR A 234 9.37 8.71 -11.16
C THR A 234 8.71 7.40 -11.59
N ALA A 235 8.69 7.11 -12.89
CA ALA A 235 8.25 5.81 -13.40
C ALA A 235 8.98 4.63 -12.77
N LYS A 236 10.26 4.80 -12.43
CA LYS A 236 11.05 3.75 -11.76
C LYS A 236 10.61 3.51 -10.31
N THR A 237 9.93 4.46 -9.70
CA THR A 237 9.50 4.40 -8.29
C THR A 237 7.98 4.46 -8.14
N GLY A 238 7.26 4.00 -9.18
CA GLY A 238 5.81 3.79 -9.16
C GLY A 238 4.94 4.93 -9.69
N ALA A 239 5.51 6.10 -10.01
CA ALA A 239 4.72 7.22 -10.55
C ALA A 239 4.39 7.01 -12.03
N GLY A 240 3.16 7.28 -12.44
CA GLY A 240 2.81 7.20 -13.86
C GLY A 240 1.35 6.96 -14.13
N ALA A 241 1.06 6.78 -15.42
CA ALA A 241 -0.27 6.47 -15.92
C ALA A 241 -0.51 4.96 -15.98
N THR A 242 -1.72 4.55 -15.63
CA THR A 242 -2.20 3.17 -15.65
C THR A 242 -3.66 3.13 -16.04
N THR A 243 -4.15 1.94 -16.39
CA THR A 243 -5.56 1.72 -16.69
C THR A 243 -6.10 0.65 -15.75
N ILE A 244 -7.14 1.02 -14.99
CA ILE A 244 -7.90 0.09 -14.16
C ILE A 244 -9.10 -0.35 -14.98
N THR A 245 -9.14 -1.62 -15.38
CA THR A 245 -10.24 -2.16 -16.18
C THR A 245 -11.44 -2.53 -15.30
N TRP A 246 -12.56 -2.90 -15.91
CA TRP A 246 -13.71 -3.40 -15.16
C TRP A 246 -13.45 -4.78 -14.54
N GLN A 247 -12.65 -5.63 -15.21
CA GLN A 247 -12.21 -6.92 -14.66
C GLN A 247 -11.30 -6.70 -13.46
N GLN A 248 -10.43 -5.68 -13.56
CA GLN A 248 -9.56 -5.34 -12.46
C GLN A 248 -10.35 -4.81 -11.28
N HIS A 249 -11.29 -3.90 -11.56
CA HIS A 249 -12.18 -3.19 -10.66
C HIS A 249 -11.46 -2.36 -9.59
N HIS A 250 -10.31 -2.80 -9.11
CA HIS A 250 -9.49 -2.09 -8.17
C HIS A 250 -8.01 -2.46 -8.32
N ALA A 251 -7.14 -1.51 -8.02
CA ALA A 251 -5.71 -1.64 -8.18
C ALA A 251 -4.98 -1.03 -6.98
N ILE A 252 -3.83 -1.61 -6.65
CA ILE A 252 -2.93 -1.11 -5.62
C ILE A 252 -1.72 -0.51 -6.33
N PHE A 253 -1.30 0.65 -5.88
CA PHE A 253 -0.15 1.36 -6.40
C PHE A 253 0.81 1.67 -5.26
N ASP A 254 1.99 1.05 -5.29
CA ASP A 254 3.11 1.44 -4.46
C ASP A 254 3.94 2.49 -5.21
N ILE A 255 4.14 3.64 -4.58
CA ILE A 255 4.88 4.77 -5.12
C ILE A 255 5.77 5.34 -4.02
N PHE A 256 7.02 5.63 -4.34
CA PHE A 256 7.95 6.20 -3.37
C PHE A 256 8.91 7.19 -3.99
N ILE A 257 9.45 8.03 -3.13
CA ILE A 257 10.59 8.92 -3.36
C ILE A 257 11.76 8.27 -2.60
N PRO A 258 12.85 7.90 -3.28
CA PRO A 258 14.02 7.33 -2.63
C PRO A 258 14.71 8.37 -1.75
N ASP A 259 15.75 7.96 -1.04
CA ASP A 259 16.56 8.74 -0.11
C ASP A 259 16.65 10.24 -0.41
N PHE A 260 15.83 11.01 0.31
CA PHE A 260 15.75 12.46 0.19
C PHE A 260 16.57 13.12 1.30
N THR A 261 17.60 13.86 0.91
CA THR A 261 18.41 14.65 1.86
C THR A 261 17.83 16.04 2.02
N LEU A 262 17.57 16.44 3.26
CA LEU A 262 17.09 17.77 3.60
C LEU A 262 18.16 18.83 3.30
N SER A 263 17.74 19.97 2.78
CA SER A 263 18.61 21.14 2.65
C SER A 263 18.98 21.68 4.02
N THR A 264 20.27 21.95 4.23
CA THR A 264 20.82 22.60 5.43
C THR A 264 20.83 24.13 5.33
N LYS A 265 20.32 24.69 4.22
CA LYS A 265 20.28 26.14 3.99
C LYS A 265 19.47 26.83 5.09
N ALA A 266 19.98 27.97 5.58
CA ALA A 266 19.27 28.82 6.52
C ALA A 266 17.86 29.16 6.01
N GLY A 267 16.86 29.01 6.89
CA GLY A 267 15.44 29.20 6.56
C GLY A 267 14.71 27.94 6.07
N CYS A 268 15.41 26.81 5.88
CA CYS A 268 14.77 25.51 5.65
C CYS A 268 14.55 24.77 6.97
N SER A 269 13.34 24.26 7.19
CA SER A 269 12.98 23.52 8.41
C SER A 269 13.22 22.02 8.26
N GLN A 270 13.04 21.28 9.36
CA GLN A 270 13.02 19.81 9.38
C GLN A 270 11.61 19.25 9.09
N THR A 271 10.74 20.03 8.45
CA THR A 271 9.39 19.59 8.07
C THR A 271 9.35 19.36 6.57
N ILE A 272 8.75 18.25 6.16
CA ILE A 272 8.46 17.95 4.75
C ILE A 272 6.96 17.94 4.53
N ASN A 273 6.53 18.54 3.42
CA ASN A 273 5.19 18.40 2.89
C ASN A 273 5.23 17.38 1.76
N VAL A 274 4.45 16.33 1.91
CA VAL A 274 4.30 15.27 0.93
C VAL A 274 2.93 15.40 0.31
N THR A 275 2.88 15.40 -1.02
CA THR A 275 1.65 15.51 -1.79
C THR A 275 1.50 14.29 -2.68
N VAL A 276 0.39 13.58 -2.53
CA VAL A 276 -0.06 12.60 -3.53
C VAL A 276 -1.02 13.28 -4.49
N THR A 277 -0.89 12.97 -5.77
CA THR A 277 -1.82 13.38 -6.81
C THR A 277 -2.43 12.14 -7.48
N VAL A 278 -3.75 12.11 -7.60
CA VAL A 278 -4.49 11.11 -8.37
C VAL A 278 -5.29 11.85 -9.43
N THR A 279 -4.85 11.74 -10.68
CA THR A 279 -5.52 12.35 -11.83
C THR A 279 -6.25 11.28 -12.62
N THR A 280 -7.51 11.52 -12.96
CA THR A 280 -8.27 10.64 -13.84
C THR A 280 -8.37 11.24 -15.24
N GLY A 281 -8.17 10.41 -16.26
CA GLY A 281 -8.40 10.76 -17.65
C GLY A 281 -9.87 10.60 -18.06
N LYS A 282 -10.10 10.47 -19.37
CA LYS A 282 -11.39 10.01 -19.91
C LYS A 282 -11.66 8.56 -19.47
N GLY A 283 -12.90 8.25 -19.13
CA GLY A 283 -13.33 6.92 -18.68
C GLY A 283 -14.24 7.02 -17.45
N ASN A 284 -14.24 5.96 -16.65
CA ASN A 284 -14.93 5.92 -15.37
C ASN A 284 -14.23 6.79 -14.32
N ALA A 285 -15.00 7.21 -13.31
CA ALA A 285 -14.46 7.79 -12.08
C ALA A 285 -13.67 6.72 -11.30
N VAL A 286 -12.86 7.16 -10.34
CA VAL A 286 -12.25 6.25 -9.38
C VAL A 286 -12.49 6.69 -7.95
N VAL A 287 -12.36 5.76 -7.02
CA VAL A 287 -12.37 6.02 -5.59
C VAL A 287 -10.99 5.70 -5.03
N VAL A 288 -10.38 6.64 -4.31
CA VAL A 288 -9.21 6.36 -3.46
C VAL A 288 -9.72 5.87 -2.11
N GLU A 289 -9.37 4.64 -1.75
CA GLU A 289 -9.92 3.97 -0.57
C GLU A 289 -9.23 4.41 0.72
N SER A 290 -10.01 4.84 1.71
CA SER A 290 -9.51 5.32 3.01
C SER A 290 -9.18 4.19 4.01
N GLY A 291 -9.64 2.98 3.71
CA GLY A 291 -9.48 1.79 4.55
C GLY A 291 -10.57 1.57 5.59
N SER A 292 -11.04 0.32 5.63
CA SER A 292 -11.89 -0.23 6.70
C SER A 292 -11.55 -1.72 6.86
N LYS A 293 -12.16 -2.45 7.81
CA LYS A 293 -12.02 -3.92 7.90
C LYS A 293 -12.46 -4.70 6.63
N ALA A 294 -12.96 -4.00 5.62
CA ALA A 294 -13.42 -4.58 4.36
C ALA A 294 -12.76 -3.97 3.11
N LYS A 295 -11.89 -2.95 3.28
CA LYS A 295 -11.34 -2.10 2.21
C LYS A 295 -9.87 -1.78 2.49
N TRP A 296 -9.04 -1.74 1.46
CA TRP A 296 -7.63 -1.41 1.61
C TRP A 296 -7.48 0.00 2.20
N ALA A 297 -6.57 0.18 3.16
CA ALA A 297 -6.21 1.49 3.67
C ALA A 297 -5.13 2.12 2.79
N SER A 298 -5.50 3.10 1.97
CA SER A 298 -4.48 3.89 1.28
C SER A 298 -3.69 4.68 2.31
N ILE A 299 -2.37 4.55 2.27
CA ILE A 299 -1.47 5.15 3.25
C ILE A 299 -0.37 5.94 2.57
N MET A 300 0.12 6.95 3.28
CA MET A 300 1.35 7.67 2.99
C MET A 300 2.25 7.54 4.20
N TYR A 301 3.55 7.37 4.00
CA TYR A 301 4.50 7.21 5.09
C TYR A 301 5.76 8.03 4.87
N ALA A 302 6.39 8.42 5.99
CA ALA A 302 7.72 8.98 6.04
C ALA A 302 8.53 8.17 7.06
N ILE A 303 9.66 7.62 6.62
CA ILE A 303 10.56 6.76 7.42
C ILE A 303 12.02 7.09 7.10
N PRO A 304 12.99 6.70 7.94
CA PRO A 304 14.40 6.83 7.59
C PRO A 304 14.75 6.04 6.30
N GLY A 305 15.67 6.58 5.49
CA GLY A 305 15.95 6.06 4.14
C GLY A 305 16.53 4.64 4.10
N ASP A 306 17.29 4.29 5.12
CA ASP A 306 17.96 2.99 5.29
C ASP A 306 17.02 1.87 5.80
N VAL A 307 15.76 2.19 6.11
CA VAL A 307 14.81 1.25 6.72
C VAL A 307 14.33 0.18 5.75
N VAL A 308 14.26 0.45 4.45
CA VAL A 308 13.79 -0.54 3.46
C VAL A 308 14.98 -1.01 2.64
N PRO A 309 15.29 -2.32 2.57
CA PRO A 309 16.49 -2.83 1.90
C PRO A 309 16.66 -2.27 0.49
N SER A 310 17.85 -1.75 0.21
CA SER A 310 18.26 -1.26 -1.11
C SER A 310 18.17 -2.39 -2.13
N GLY A 311 17.49 -2.17 -3.25
CA GLY A 311 17.19 -3.23 -4.23
C GLY A 311 15.72 -3.60 -4.31
N ARG A 312 14.84 -2.76 -3.76
CA ARG A 312 13.45 -2.62 -4.23
C ARG A 312 13.36 -1.38 -5.12
#